data_AF-A0A7X4BL25-F1
#
_entry.id   AF-A0A7X4BL25-F1
#
_cell.length_a   1.000
_cell.length_b   1.000
_cell.length_c   1.000
_cell.angle_alpha   90.00
_cell.angle_beta   90.00
_cell.angle_gamma   90.00
#
_symmetry.space_group_name_H-M   'P 1'
#
loop_
_entity.id
_entity.type
_entity.pdbx_description
1 polymer ?
#
loop_
_entity_poly.entity_id
_entity_poly.type
_entity_poly.pdbx_seq_one_letter_code
_entity_poly.pdbx_strand_id
1 'polypeptide(L)'
;MTGTAYLQQDARVGACAQVSIWAGMRHLHARYGYNWVSVAEITRLATPTAPDEATSLPAGSDFLTSERMLRAISEAGYQPLCFGGPNIAGTILPYVESGIPVILGLNIGAEVGHAVTVIGRVFAKQAQPTYNAIDYVPAYIVHDDQGGPYMLLPVEDPSSTSHPFGGDTIMRTTTSRTVELSASHANFAVALMSPRVFSTAAVAEVSARDRINGTLSMLPFIRQRLVALGLPVNERLLDELQDAHSNDKIVLRTYLTSAAGYRRHLANGTACDDLKDALLALHLPHFTWVTEIATIDSYNHSFAAKRRCYGHTIIDATSTGRDGDGLLALHLPGLLFTKDVDGLGQEQDNLAIIEGDDLYKCRSKNG
;
A
#
# COMPACT_ATOMS: atom_id res chain seq x y z
N MET A 1 -11.45 -14.62 12.30
CA MET A 1 -11.66 -13.22 11.87
C MET A 1 -11.78 -12.36 13.11
N THR A 2 -10.80 -11.50 13.37
CA THR A 2 -10.94 -10.40 14.33
C THR A 2 -11.39 -9.19 13.55
N GLY A 3 -12.67 -8.82 13.65
CA GLY A 3 -13.19 -7.61 13.02
C GLY A 3 -12.54 -6.36 13.63
N THR A 4 -12.40 -5.31 12.82
CA THR A 4 -12.07 -3.95 13.27
C THR A 4 -13.22 -3.40 14.13
N ALA A 5 -12.86 -2.81 15.27
CA ALA A 5 -13.84 -2.22 16.18
C ALA A 5 -14.43 -0.94 15.59
N TYR A 6 -15.70 -0.68 15.87
CA TYR A 6 -16.43 0.48 15.40
C TYR A 6 -16.75 1.42 16.57
N LEU A 7 -16.72 2.72 16.30
CA LEU A 7 -17.18 3.75 17.20
C LEU A 7 -17.98 4.77 16.38
N GLN A 8 -19.19 5.07 16.84
CA GLN A 8 -20.01 6.15 16.32
C GLN A 8 -19.70 7.42 17.11
N GLN A 9 -19.61 8.57 16.43
CA GLN A 9 -19.42 9.84 17.13
C GLN A 9 -20.60 10.13 18.06
N ASP A 10 -20.29 10.66 19.25
CA ASP A 10 -21.24 11.36 20.10
C ASP A 10 -20.85 12.84 20.05
N ALA A 11 -21.79 13.69 19.60
CA ALA A 11 -21.60 15.14 19.45
C ALA A 11 -21.13 15.83 20.74
N ARG A 12 -21.19 15.14 21.89
CA ARG A 12 -20.71 15.63 23.19
C ARG A 12 -19.26 15.28 23.53
N VAL A 13 -18.62 14.31 22.85
CA VAL A 13 -17.36 13.69 23.33
C VAL A 13 -16.28 13.52 22.24
N GLY A 14 -16.61 13.54 20.95
CA GLY A 14 -15.59 13.49 19.89
C GLY A 14 -16.12 13.79 18.49
N ALA A 15 -15.32 14.49 17.69
CA ALA A 15 -15.63 14.77 16.28
C ALA A 15 -15.12 13.66 15.35
N CYS A 16 -15.54 13.71 14.08
CA CYS A 16 -15.22 12.71 13.05
C CYS A 16 -13.71 12.43 12.90
N ALA A 17 -12.87 13.44 13.13
CA ALA A 17 -11.42 13.33 13.09
C ALA A 17 -10.86 12.43 14.21
N GLN A 18 -11.30 12.60 15.47
CA GLN A 18 -10.84 11.76 16.58
C GLN A 18 -11.29 10.31 16.38
N VAL A 19 -12.52 10.09 15.93
CA VAL A 19 -13.04 8.74 15.65
C VAL A 19 -12.24 8.08 14.52
N SER A 20 -11.87 8.83 13.48
CA SER A 20 -11.04 8.30 12.39
C SER A 20 -9.62 7.94 12.86
N ILE A 21 -8.98 8.81 13.65
CA ILE A 21 -7.67 8.52 14.26
C ILE A 21 -7.76 7.25 15.12
N TRP A 22 -8.79 7.17 15.96
CA TRP A 22 -9.02 6.01 16.81
C TRP A 22 -9.23 4.73 15.99
N ALA A 23 -10.04 4.77 14.94
CA ALA A 23 -10.30 3.62 14.07
C ALA A 23 -9.00 3.10 13.42
N GLY A 24 -8.17 4.02 12.92
CA GLY A 24 -6.86 3.68 12.36
C GLY A 24 -5.91 3.05 13.39
N MET A 25 -5.75 3.67 14.56
CA MET A 25 -4.90 3.13 15.63
C MET A 25 -5.41 1.79 16.16
N ARG A 26 -6.73 1.62 16.25
CA ARG A 26 -7.36 0.38 16.70
C ARG A 26 -7.13 -0.76 15.71
N HIS A 27 -7.18 -0.47 14.41
CA HIS A 27 -6.81 -1.42 13.35
C HIS A 27 -5.34 -1.86 13.49
N LEU A 28 -4.41 -0.93 13.72
CA LEU A 28 -2.99 -1.25 13.91
C LEU A 28 -2.72 -2.03 15.22
N HIS A 29 -3.40 -1.69 16.31
CA HIS A 29 -3.33 -2.44 17.56
C HIS A 29 -3.80 -3.88 17.38
N ALA A 30 -4.99 -4.08 16.77
CA ALA A 30 -5.56 -5.41 16.57
C ALA A 30 -4.70 -6.28 15.65
N ARG A 31 -4.09 -5.66 14.62
CA ARG A 31 -3.35 -6.39 13.58
C ARG A 31 -1.87 -6.63 13.91
N TYR A 32 -1.24 -5.68 14.56
CA TYR A 32 0.22 -5.67 14.74
C TYR A 32 0.65 -5.45 16.21
N GLY A 33 -0.29 -5.28 17.14
CA GLY A 33 0.01 -5.12 18.57
C GLY A 33 0.56 -3.75 18.97
N TYR A 34 0.33 -2.70 18.18
CA TYR A 34 0.67 -1.31 18.57
C TYR A 34 -0.08 -0.87 19.83
N ASN A 35 0.35 0.21 20.47
CA ASN A 35 -0.30 0.72 21.67
C ASN A 35 -1.76 1.12 21.40
N TRP A 36 -2.62 0.83 22.38
CA TRP A 36 -4.00 1.29 22.37
C TRP A 36 -4.09 2.74 22.84
N VAL A 37 -4.90 3.55 22.15
CA VAL A 37 -5.13 4.97 22.47
C VAL A 37 -6.64 5.20 22.50
N SER A 38 -7.13 5.89 23.54
CA SER A 38 -8.54 6.23 23.68
C SER A 38 -8.90 7.52 22.92
N VAL A 39 -10.18 7.75 22.64
CA VAL A 39 -10.62 9.04 22.04
C VAL A 39 -10.30 10.23 22.94
N ALA A 40 -10.48 10.09 24.26
CA ALA A 40 -10.12 11.15 25.21
C ALA A 40 -8.62 11.46 25.18
N GLU A 41 -7.79 10.42 25.05
CA GLU A 41 -6.35 10.58 24.90
C GLU A 41 -6.00 11.24 23.56
N ILE A 42 -6.65 10.86 22.46
CA ILE A 42 -6.47 11.54 21.16
C ILE A 42 -6.80 13.04 21.26
N THR A 43 -7.90 13.41 21.93
CA THR A 43 -8.25 14.81 22.18
C THR A 43 -7.16 15.54 22.96
N ARG A 44 -6.57 14.89 23.98
CA ARG A 44 -5.46 15.43 24.77
C ARG A 44 -4.17 15.59 23.95
N LEU A 45 -3.87 14.62 23.07
CA LEU A 45 -2.71 14.69 22.18
C LEU A 45 -2.89 15.73 21.06
N ALA A 46 -4.15 16.02 20.70
CA ALA A 46 -4.53 17.05 19.74
C ALA A 46 -4.63 18.46 20.37
N THR A 47 -4.30 18.64 21.66
CA THR A 47 -4.47 19.92 22.35
C THR A 47 -3.68 21.04 21.68
N PRO A 48 -4.32 22.18 21.35
CA PRO A 48 -3.65 23.32 20.72
C PRO A 48 -2.53 23.88 21.61
N THR A 49 -1.49 24.42 20.98
CA THR A 49 -0.40 25.14 21.65
C THR A 49 -0.53 26.65 21.54
N ALA A 50 -1.40 27.13 20.65
CA ALA A 50 -1.62 28.55 20.42
C ALA A 50 -2.79 29.07 21.30
N PRO A 51 -2.64 30.22 22.01
CA PRO A 51 -3.67 30.74 22.92
C PRO A 51 -5.01 31.07 22.24
N ASP A 52 -4.99 31.47 20.98
CA ASP A 52 -6.15 31.78 20.13
C ASP A 52 -6.93 30.53 19.71
N GLU A 53 -6.30 29.36 19.74
CA GLU A 53 -6.93 28.07 19.46
C GLU A 53 -7.39 27.34 20.74
N ALA A 54 -6.84 27.69 21.90
CA ALA A 54 -7.15 27.08 23.19
C ALA A 54 -8.42 27.68 23.85
N THR A 55 -9.50 27.79 23.08
CA THR A 55 -10.73 28.52 23.47
C THR A 55 -11.84 27.64 24.04
N SER A 56 -11.70 26.31 23.97
CA SER A 56 -12.64 25.32 24.52
C SER A 56 -12.01 24.41 25.56
N LEU A 57 -12.84 23.75 26.37
CA LEU A 57 -12.42 22.74 27.35
C LEU A 57 -13.18 21.42 27.12
N PRO A 58 -12.48 20.28 26.96
CA PRO A 58 -11.03 20.15 26.89
C PRO A 58 -10.46 20.84 25.64
N ALA A 59 -9.32 21.52 25.79
CA ALA A 59 -8.68 22.24 24.69
C ALA A 59 -8.43 21.28 23.53
N GLY A 60 -9.15 21.54 22.43
CA GLY A 60 -9.11 20.71 21.25
C GLY A 60 -10.30 19.77 21.02
N SER A 61 -11.39 19.92 21.78
CA SER A 61 -12.68 19.27 21.50
C SER A 61 -13.32 19.75 20.20
N ASP A 62 -13.06 20.98 19.78
CA ASP A 62 -13.61 21.56 18.56
C ASP A 62 -12.84 21.06 17.32
N PHE A 63 -13.60 20.80 16.25
CA PHE A 63 -13.19 20.33 14.92
C PHE A 63 -11.66 20.30 14.72
N LEU A 64 -11.07 19.09 14.71
CA LEU A 64 -9.63 18.97 14.51
C LEU A 64 -9.27 19.42 13.09
N THR A 65 -8.43 20.44 13.00
CA THR A 65 -7.73 20.79 11.77
C THR A 65 -6.80 19.63 11.37
N SER A 66 -6.43 19.57 10.08
CA SER A 66 -5.47 18.57 9.59
C SER A 66 -4.19 18.57 10.42
N GLU A 67 -3.62 19.74 10.72
CA GLU A 67 -2.42 19.90 11.56
C GLU A 67 -2.57 19.26 12.95
N ARG A 68 -3.73 19.45 13.60
CA ARG A 68 -4.02 18.84 14.90
C ARG A 68 -4.18 17.33 14.82
N MET A 69 -4.70 16.81 13.70
CA MET A 69 -4.69 15.37 13.44
C MET A 69 -3.27 14.82 13.32
N LEU A 70 -2.39 15.50 12.57
CA LEU A 70 -1.00 15.08 12.40
C LEU A 70 -0.25 15.04 13.73
N ARG A 71 -0.43 16.09 14.53
CA ARG A 71 0.15 16.15 15.87
C ARG A 71 -0.33 15.01 16.75
N ALA A 72 -1.64 14.76 16.82
CA ALA A 72 -2.18 13.68 17.62
C ALA A 72 -1.66 12.31 17.18
N ILE A 73 -1.53 12.08 15.88
CA ILE A 73 -0.96 10.84 15.32
C ILE A 73 0.53 10.72 15.70
N SER A 74 1.29 11.81 15.58
CA SER A 74 2.72 11.83 15.91
C SER A 74 2.97 11.56 17.39
N GLU A 75 2.26 12.26 18.26
CA GLU A 75 2.39 12.14 19.73
C GLU A 75 1.91 10.77 20.23
N ALA A 76 1.02 10.11 19.49
CA ALA A 76 0.62 8.72 19.75
C ALA A 76 1.70 7.69 19.35
N GLY A 77 2.85 8.12 18.81
CA GLY A 77 3.98 7.26 18.47
C GLY A 77 3.96 6.70 17.04
N TYR A 78 3.15 7.27 16.15
CA TYR A 78 3.14 6.97 14.72
C TYR A 78 3.86 8.06 13.93
N GLN A 79 4.19 7.77 12.68
CA GLN A 79 4.69 8.77 11.75
C GLN A 79 3.57 9.11 10.75
N PRO A 80 2.92 10.28 10.87
CA PRO A 80 1.89 10.66 9.90
C PRO A 80 2.51 10.99 8.55
N LEU A 81 2.01 10.36 7.48
CA LEU A 81 2.40 10.69 6.11
C LEU A 81 1.21 11.27 5.34
N CYS A 82 1.31 12.54 4.97
CA CYS A 82 0.24 13.31 4.35
C CYS A 82 0.31 13.29 2.83
N PHE A 83 -0.87 13.25 2.21
CA PHE A 83 -1.04 13.35 0.77
C PHE A 83 -2.11 14.39 0.45
N GLY A 84 -1.93 15.08 -0.68
CA GLY A 84 -2.91 15.98 -1.25
C GLY A 84 -2.84 15.94 -2.78
N GLY A 85 -3.70 16.70 -3.45
CA GLY A 85 -3.73 16.81 -4.90
C GLY A 85 -4.75 15.89 -5.59
N PRO A 86 -4.77 15.86 -6.93
CA PRO A 86 -5.91 15.35 -7.71
C PRO A 86 -6.04 13.82 -7.74
N ASN A 87 -5.03 13.05 -7.34
CA ASN A 87 -5.03 11.58 -7.40
C ASN A 87 -4.70 10.94 -6.04
N ILE A 88 -5.42 11.34 -4.99
CA ILE A 88 -5.30 10.73 -3.67
C ILE A 88 -5.59 9.23 -3.73
N ALA A 89 -6.60 8.82 -4.50
CA ALA A 89 -7.01 7.42 -4.60
C ALA A 89 -5.88 6.50 -5.07
N GLY A 90 -5.14 6.85 -6.13
CA GLY A 90 -3.97 6.08 -6.57
C GLY A 90 -2.82 6.16 -5.57
N THR A 91 -2.56 7.34 -5.02
CA THR A 91 -1.42 7.61 -4.12
C THR A 91 -1.50 6.80 -2.82
N ILE A 92 -2.70 6.57 -2.28
CA ILE A 92 -2.88 5.84 -1.02
C ILE A 92 -2.83 4.32 -1.19
N LEU A 93 -2.97 3.81 -2.42
CA LEU A 93 -3.12 2.38 -2.70
C LEU A 93 -1.99 1.53 -2.11
N PRO A 94 -0.69 1.87 -2.25
CA PRO A 94 0.38 1.05 -1.68
C PRO A 94 0.28 0.91 -0.16
N TYR A 95 -0.19 1.94 0.55
CA TYR A 95 -0.37 1.92 2.00
C TYR A 95 -1.56 1.03 2.38
N VAL A 96 -2.66 1.11 1.63
CA VAL A 96 -3.82 0.23 1.82
C VAL A 96 -3.45 -1.24 1.54
N GLU A 97 -2.68 -1.52 0.48
CA GLU A 97 -2.11 -2.84 0.17
C GLU A 97 -1.14 -3.33 1.26
N SER A 98 -0.45 -2.40 1.91
CA SER A 98 0.36 -2.63 3.11
C SER A 98 -0.48 -2.92 4.35
N GLY A 99 -1.82 -2.84 4.27
CA GLY A 99 -2.71 -2.96 5.42
C GLY A 99 -2.51 -1.88 6.47
N ILE A 100 -1.97 -0.73 6.06
CA ILE A 100 -1.80 0.48 6.85
C ILE A 100 -3.08 1.30 6.66
N PRO A 101 -3.76 1.73 7.74
CA PRO A 101 -4.96 2.52 7.61
C PRO A 101 -4.62 3.92 7.15
N VAL A 102 -5.50 4.48 6.32
CA VAL A 102 -5.37 5.82 5.75
C VAL A 102 -6.61 6.62 6.09
N ILE A 103 -6.43 7.76 6.76
CA ILE A 103 -7.54 8.68 7.05
C ILE A 103 -7.72 9.61 5.87
N LEU A 104 -8.94 9.74 5.36
CA LEU A 104 -9.30 10.68 4.30
C LEU A 104 -10.11 11.84 4.89
N GLY A 105 -9.73 13.06 4.56
CA GLY A 105 -10.55 14.24 4.77
C GLY A 105 -11.36 14.54 3.50
N LEU A 106 -12.67 14.35 3.57
CA LEU A 106 -13.62 14.55 2.49
C LEU A 106 -14.27 15.94 2.55
N ASN A 107 -14.42 16.57 1.40
CA ASN A 107 -15.16 17.82 1.24
C ASN A 107 -16.54 17.55 0.66
N ILE A 108 -17.58 17.89 1.41
CA ILE A 108 -18.98 17.59 1.07
C ILE A 108 -19.74 18.88 0.67
N GLY A 109 -19.03 19.97 0.34
CA GLY A 109 -19.63 21.18 -0.23
C GLY A 109 -20.42 22.07 0.75
N ALA A 110 -20.56 21.67 2.01
CA ALA A 110 -20.91 22.53 3.14
C ALA A 110 -19.70 22.61 4.08
N GLU A 111 -19.50 23.73 4.76
CA GLU A 111 -18.28 24.15 5.49
C GLU A 111 -17.65 23.13 6.48
N VAL A 112 -18.30 22.00 6.76
CA VAL A 112 -17.80 20.93 7.61
C VAL A 112 -17.17 19.82 6.76
N GLY A 113 -15.84 19.77 6.74
CA GLY A 113 -15.09 18.63 6.23
C GLY A 113 -15.38 17.37 7.06
N HIS A 114 -15.43 16.22 6.40
CA HIS A 114 -15.71 14.93 7.05
C HIS A 114 -14.48 14.02 7.03
N ALA A 115 -14.30 13.18 8.04
CA ALA A 115 -13.17 12.25 8.10
C ALA A 115 -13.64 10.80 8.09
N VAL A 116 -13.00 9.98 7.25
CA VAL A 116 -13.23 8.52 7.19
C VAL A 116 -11.91 7.77 7.22
N THR A 117 -11.92 6.52 7.68
CA THR A 117 -10.71 5.68 7.76
C THR A 117 -10.77 4.54 6.76
N VAL A 118 -9.91 4.56 5.75
CA VAL A 118 -9.69 3.46 4.81
C VAL A 118 -8.92 2.34 5.51
N ILE A 119 -9.45 1.13 5.47
CA ILE A 119 -8.85 -0.07 6.07
C ILE A 119 -8.59 -1.19 5.07
N GLY A 120 -9.10 -1.06 3.85
CA GLY A 120 -8.99 -2.09 2.82
C GLY A 120 -9.51 -1.59 1.49
N ARG A 121 -9.57 -2.51 0.52
CA ARG A 121 -10.01 -2.21 -0.84
C ARG A 121 -10.68 -3.42 -1.48
N VAL A 122 -11.66 -3.15 -2.33
CA VAL A 122 -12.29 -4.13 -3.21
C VAL A 122 -11.41 -4.29 -4.45
N PHE A 123 -11.33 -5.51 -4.99
CA PHE A 123 -10.64 -5.77 -6.25
C PHE A 123 -11.63 -6.27 -7.27
N ALA A 124 -11.56 -5.76 -8.50
CA ALA A 124 -12.39 -6.22 -9.60
C ALA A 124 -11.56 -6.50 -10.84
N LYS A 125 -11.99 -7.55 -11.56
CA LYS A 125 -11.48 -7.85 -12.90
C LYS A 125 -11.96 -6.77 -13.87
N GLN A 126 -11.05 -6.21 -14.64
CA GLN A 126 -11.35 -5.23 -15.69
C GLN A 126 -11.77 -5.92 -16.99
N ALA A 127 -12.73 -5.32 -17.69
CA ALA A 127 -13.07 -5.71 -19.06
C ALA A 127 -11.95 -5.31 -20.04
N GLN A 128 -11.37 -4.12 -19.84
CA GLN A 128 -10.21 -3.61 -20.57
C GLN A 128 -9.08 -3.38 -19.56
N PRO A 129 -8.22 -4.38 -19.32
CA PRO A 129 -7.17 -4.25 -18.31
C PRO A 129 -6.08 -3.28 -18.74
N THR A 130 -5.58 -2.51 -17.76
CA THR A 130 -4.54 -1.50 -17.94
C THR A 130 -3.31 -1.84 -17.10
N TYR A 131 -2.22 -1.08 -17.28
CA TYR A 131 -1.00 -1.22 -16.47
C TYR A 131 -1.12 -0.61 -15.06
N ASN A 132 -2.12 0.24 -14.82
CA ASN A 132 -2.29 0.95 -13.56
C ASN A 132 -2.99 0.06 -12.52
N ALA A 133 -2.35 -0.18 -11.38
CA ALA A 133 -2.91 -1.04 -10.34
C ALA A 133 -4.22 -0.48 -9.73
N ILE A 134 -4.38 0.85 -9.69
CA ILE A 134 -5.58 1.51 -9.15
C ILE A 134 -6.84 1.22 -9.97
N ASP A 135 -6.70 0.97 -11.28
CA ASP A 135 -7.84 0.70 -12.17
C ASP A 135 -8.54 -0.62 -11.79
N TYR A 136 -7.84 -1.52 -11.10
CA TYR A 136 -8.39 -2.77 -10.57
C TYR A 136 -9.11 -2.63 -9.23
N VAL A 137 -9.19 -1.40 -8.70
CA VAL A 137 -9.76 -1.08 -7.39
C VAL A 137 -11.00 -0.22 -7.57
N PRO A 138 -12.21 -0.82 -7.64
CA PRO A 138 -13.43 -0.02 -7.83
C PRO A 138 -13.80 0.80 -6.59
N ALA A 139 -13.44 0.33 -5.39
CA ALA A 139 -13.75 1.02 -4.13
C ALA A 139 -12.77 0.68 -3.02
N TYR A 140 -12.63 1.63 -2.09
CA TYR A 140 -12.02 1.45 -0.79
C TYR A 140 -13.05 1.00 0.24
N ILE A 141 -12.60 0.23 1.24
CA ILE A 141 -13.40 -0.16 2.40
C ILE A 141 -13.09 0.82 3.52
N VAL A 142 -14.10 1.53 4.01
CA VAL A 142 -13.96 2.60 5.00
C VAL A 142 -14.76 2.34 6.27
N HIS A 143 -14.22 2.80 7.39
CA HIS A 143 -14.99 3.09 8.59
C HIS A 143 -15.36 4.57 8.60
N ASP A 144 -16.63 4.82 8.87
CA ASP A 144 -17.17 6.15 8.95
C ASP A 144 -18.13 6.22 10.14
N ASP A 145 -17.92 7.22 10.97
CA ASP A 145 -18.58 7.37 12.26
C ASP A 145 -20.07 7.71 12.15
N GLN A 146 -20.56 8.15 10.99
CA GLN A 146 -21.97 8.48 10.75
C GLN A 146 -22.73 7.39 10.00
N GLY A 147 -22.08 6.69 9.06
CA GLY A 147 -22.71 5.68 8.21
C GLY A 147 -22.41 4.25 8.62
N GLY A 148 -21.36 4.01 9.40
CA GLY A 148 -21.03 2.69 9.93
C GLY A 148 -19.70 2.10 9.46
N PRO A 149 -19.39 0.87 9.93
CA PRO A 149 -18.18 0.18 9.55
C PRO A 149 -18.29 -0.52 8.19
N TYR A 150 -17.15 -0.73 7.53
CA TYR A 150 -17.01 -1.50 6.28
C TYR A 150 -17.86 -1.01 5.10
N MET A 151 -18.10 0.29 5.03
CA MET A 151 -18.77 0.88 3.87
C MET A 151 -17.82 0.94 2.68
N LEU A 152 -18.39 0.98 1.47
CA LEU A 152 -17.61 1.22 0.27
C LEU A 152 -17.55 2.70 -0.04
N LEU A 153 -16.34 3.18 -0.30
CA LEU A 153 -16.05 4.48 -0.88
C LEU A 153 -15.49 4.26 -2.29
N PRO A 154 -16.30 4.42 -3.35
CA PRO A 154 -15.88 4.28 -4.73
C PRO A 154 -14.66 5.15 -5.06
N VAL A 155 -13.75 4.61 -5.89
CA VAL A 155 -12.55 5.35 -6.33
C VAL A 155 -12.95 6.48 -7.28
N GLU A 156 -13.85 6.16 -8.20
CA GLU A 156 -14.47 7.10 -9.13
C GLU A 156 -15.90 7.42 -8.69
N ASP A 157 -16.54 8.38 -9.36
CA ASP A 157 -17.96 8.61 -9.20
C ASP A 157 -18.74 7.31 -9.50
N PRO A 158 -19.68 6.87 -8.65
CA PRO A 158 -20.43 5.64 -8.90
C PRO A 158 -21.25 5.71 -10.19
N SER A 159 -21.61 6.90 -10.67
CA SER A 159 -22.27 7.08 -11.96
C SER A 159 -21.35 6.85 -13.16
N SER A 160 -20.02 6.95 -12.96
CA SER A 160 -19.00 6.70 -13.98
C SER A 160 -18.31 5.34 -13.87
N THR A 161 -18.55 4.59 -12.78
CA THR A 161 -17.86 3.33 -12.55
C THR A 161 -18.29 2.25 -13.54
N SER A 162 -17.32 1.54 -14.11
CA SER A 162 -17.56 0.37 -14.96
C SER A 162 -17.95 -0.89 -14.15
N HIS A 163 -17.90 -0.81 -12.81
CA HIS A 163 -18.15 -1.92 -11.89
C HIS A 163 -19.47 -1.71 -11.13
N PRO A 164 -20.59 -2.34 -11.56
CA PRO A 164 -21.85 -2.19 -10.84
C PRO A 164 -21.72 -2.81 -9.45
N PHE A 165 -22.00 -2.01 -8.42
CA PHE A 165 -22.10 -2.51 -7.05
C PHE A 165 -23.50 -3.08 -6.84
N GLY A 166 -23.59 -4.28 -6.25
CA GLY A 166 -24.88 -4.93 -6.00
C GLY A 166 -25.72 -4.16 -4.96
N GLY A 167 -27.04 -4.34 -4.99
CA GLY A 167 -27.97 -3.65 -4.07
C GLY A 167 -27.72 -3.91 -2.57
N ASP A 168 -27.02 -5.00 -2.25
CA ASP A 168 -26.64 -5.36 -0.87
C ASP A 168 -25.37 -4.63 -0.39
N THR A 169 -24.77 -3.80 -1.25
CA THR A 169 -23.53 -3.08 -0.96
C THR A 169 -23.84 -1.77 -0.25
N ILE A 170 -23.24 -1.54 0.91
CA ILE A 170 -23.43 -0.29 1.65
C ILE A 170 -22.46 0.77 1.11
N MET A 171 -22.97 1.61 0.23
CA MET A 171 -22.30 2.79 -0.33
C MET A 171 -22.24 3.93 0.69
N ARG A 172 -21.10 4.63 0.75
CA ARG A 172 -21.03 5.89 1.50
C ARG A 172 -21.82 6.98 0.75
N THR A 173 -22.84 7.50 1.41
CA THR A 173 -23.63 8.66 0.96
C THR A 173 -23.46 9.83 1.92
N THR A 174 -23.87 11.03 1.54
CA THR A 174 -23.93 12.18 2.46
C THR A 174 -24.94 11.96 3.58
N THR A 175 -24.88 12.78 4.64
CA THR A 175 -25.82 12.75 5.77
C THR A 175 -27.28 12.96 5.35
N SER A 176 -27.52 13.74 4.30
CA SER A 176 -28.85 13.89 3.68
C SER A 176 -29.24 12.75 2.74
N ARG A 177 -28.35 11.77 2.50
CA ARG A 177 -28.47 10.67 1.52
C ARG A 177 -28.75 11.12 0.08
N THR A 178 -28.44 12.37 -0.26
CA THR A 178 -28.73 12.94 -1.57
C THR A 178 -27.57 12.86 -2.55
N VAL A 179 -26.34 12.66 -2.06
CA VAL A 179 -25.13 12.58 -2.90
C VAL A 179 -24.31 11.37 -2.50
N GLU A 180 -23.85 10.60 -3.47
CA GLU A 180 -22.92 9.50 -3.26
C GLU A 180 -21.49 10.04 -3.17
N LEU A 181 -20.73 9.61 -2.17
CA LEU A 181 -19.35 10.05 -1.98
C LEU A 181 -18.39 9.08 -2.66
N SER A 182 -17.30 9.62 -3.15
CA SER A 182 -16.19 8.89 -3.76
C SER A 182 -14.85 9.47 -3.34
N ALA A 183 -13.76 8.79 -3.66
CA ALA A 183 -12.41 9.23 -3.33
C ALA A 183 -12.01 10.56 -4.02
N SER A 184 -12.72 10.98 -5.09
CA SER A 184 -12.51 12.30 -5.71
C SER A 184 -12.91 13.47 -4.80
N HIS A 185 -13.73 13.21 -3.77
CA HIS A 185 -14.09 14.20 -2.76
C HIS A 185 -13.02 14.38 -1.68
N ALA A 186 -11.94 13.59 -1.70
CA ALA A 186 -10.86 13.73 -0.74
C ALA A 186 -10.03 14.98 -1.02
N ASN A 187 -9.85 15.83 0.00
CA ASN A 187 -8.94 16.98 -0.05
C ASN A 187 -7.53 16.60 0.42
N PHE A 188 -7.45 15.69 1.39
CA PHE A 188 -6.19 15.20 1.92
C PHE A 188 -6.33 13.76 2.42
N ALA A 189 -5.19 13.09 2.57
CA ALA A 189 -5.10 11.78 3.18
C ALA A 189 -3.93 11.71 4.16
N VAL A 190 -4.03 10.88 5.19
CA VAL A 190 -2.96 10.64 6.18
C VAL A 190 -2.80 9.14 6.41
N ALA A 191 -1.66 8.58 6.02
CA ALA A 191 -1.29 7.21 6.37
C ALA A 191 -0.62 7.17 7.76
N LEU A 192 -1.04 6.21 8.59
CA LEU A 192 -0.49 6.01 9.94
C LEU A 192 0.74 5.09 9.85
N MET A 193 1.91 5.66 9.54
CA MET A 193 3.14 4.89 9.32
C MET A 193 3.83 4.52 10.63
N SER A 194 4.66 3.48 10.56
CA SER A 194 5.62 3.16 11.62
C SER A 194 6.76 4.19 11.60
N PRO A 195 7.26 4.66 12.76
CA PRO A 195 8.39 5.59 12.85
C PRO A 195 9.72 4.97 12.41
N ARG A 196 9.75 3.66 12.09
CA ARG A 196 10.92 2.96 11.55
C ARG A 196 10.93 2.89 10.02
N VAL A 197 10.01 3.59 9.34
CA VAL A 197 9.92 3.61 7.88
C VAL A 197 10.36 4.98 7.40
N PHE A 198 11.47 5.04 6.66
CA PHE A 198 12.13 6.27 6.26
C PHE A 198 11.91 6.62 4.78
N SER A 199 11.50 5.66 3.95
CA SER A 199 11.16 5.90 2.53
C SER A 199 9.66 5.71 2.25
N THR A 200 9.13 6.51 1.33
CA THR A 200 7.72 6.46 0.92
C THR A 200 7.49 5.43 -0.18
N ALA A 201 6.22 5.06 -0.40
CA ALA A 201 5.86 4.18 -1.52
C ALA A 201 6.26 4.76 -2.88
N ALA A 202 6.13 6.08 -3.06
CA ALA A 202 6.47 6.75 -4.31
C ALA A 202 7.96 6.61 -4.66
N VAL A 203 8.84 6.75 -3.67
CA VAL A 203 10.29 6.53 -3.85
C VAL A 203 10.56 5.08 -4.22
N ALA A 204 9.96 4.12 -3.49
CA ALA A 204 10.12 2.70 -3.78
C ALA A 204 9.60 2.31 -5.17
N GLU A 205 8.48 2.87 -5.63
CA GLU A 205 7.91 2.63 -6.95
C GLU A 205 8.81 3.14 -8.07
N VAL A 206 9.39 4.33 -7.90
CA VAL A 206 10.36 4.88 -8.86
C VAL A 206 11.60 3.99 -8.91
N SER A 207 12.20 3.67 -7.76
CA SER A 207 13.38 2.79 -7.71
C SER A 207 13.12 1.41 -8.29
N ALA A 208 11.95 0.81 -8.03
CA ALA A 208 11.58 -0.48 -8.59
C ALA A 208 11.44 -0.39 -10.11
N ARG A 209 10.72 0.62 -10.62
CA ARG A 209 10.51 0.83 -12.06
C ARG A 209 11.83 1.06 -12.79
N ASP A 210 12.69 1.93 -12.26
CA ASP A 210 13.99 2.23 -12.85
C ASP A 210 14.87 0.98 -12.91
N ARG A 211 14.88 0.18 -11.85
CA ARG A 211 15.62 -1.08 -11.81
C ARG A 211 15.09 -2.11 -12.80
N ILE A 212 13.77 -2.27 -12.90
CA ILE A 212 13.13 -3.21 -13.83
C ILE A 212 13.46 -2.78 -15.27
N ASN A 213 13.23 -1.51 -15.61
CA ASN A 213 13.50 -0.96 -16.93
C ASN A 213 14.98 -1.10 -17.32
N GLY A 214 15.89 -0.74 -16.41
CA GLY A 214 17.33 -0.90 -16.61
C GLY A 214 17.70 -2.36 -16.89
N THR A 215 17.20 -3.29 -16.08
CA THR A 215 17.52 -4.72 -16.24
C THR A 215 16.96 -5.29 -17.54
N LEU A 216 15.70 -4.99 -17.88
CA LEU A 216 15.07 -5.46 -19.12
C LEU A 216 15.75 -4.88 -20.37
N SER A 217 16.19 -3.62 -20.33
CA SER A 217 16.97 -3.04 -21.44
C SER A 217 18.31 -3.73 -21.68
N MET A 218 18.93 -4.27 -20.62
CA MET A 218 20.20 -5.01 -20.70
C MET A 218 20.00 -6.52 -20.90
N LEU A 219 18.76 -7.01 -20.95
CA LEU A 219 18.45 -8.44 -21.01
C LEU A 219 19.14 -9.17 -22.18
N PRO A 220 19.28 -8.61 -23.40
CA PRO A 220 20.04 -9.26 -24.48
C PRO A 220 21.50 -9.54 -24.11
N PHE A 221 22.16 -8.60 -23.43
CA PHE A 221 23.54 -8.76 -22.98
C PHE A 221 23.65 -9.78 -21.84
N ILE A 222 22.71 -9.75 -20.89
CA ILE A 222 22.63 -10.71 -19.80
C ILE A 222 22.47 -12.13 -20.37
N ARG A 223 21.53 -12.33 -21.30
CA ARG A 223 21.32 -13.61 -22.01
C ARG A 223 22.58 -14.12 -22.69
N GLN A 224 23.27 -13.26 -23.44
CA GLN A 224 24.51 -13.65 -24.12
C GLN A 224 25.57 -14.14 -23.12
N ARG A 225 25.71 -13.48 -21.97
CA ARG A 225 26.63 -13.92 -20.90
C ARG A 225 26.21 -15.26 -20.29
N LEU A 226 24.92 -15.48 -20.05
CA LEU A 226 24.42 -16.73 -19.49
C LEU A 226 24.64 -17.91 -20.43
N VAL A 227 24.38 -17.72 -21.73
CA VAL A 227 24.66 -18.72 -22.77
C VAL A 227 26.16 -19.05 -22.82
N ALA A 228 27.04 -18.04 -22.76
CA ALA A 228 28.49 -18.25 -22.75
C ALA A 228 28.98 -19.04 -21.52
N LEU A 229 28.26 -18.96 -20.39
CA LEU A 229 28.55 -19.71 -19.16
C LEU A 229 27.82 -21.06 -19.07
N GLY A 230 26.96 -21.39 -20.04
CA GLY A 230 26.18 -22.64 -20.02
C GLY A 230 25.12 -22.70 -18.92
N LEU A 231 24.65 -21.53 -18.44
CA LEU A 231 23.67 -21.45 -17.35
C LEU A 231 22.24 -21.48 -17.91
N PRO A 232 21.31 -22.22 -17.28
CA PRO A 232 19.92 -22.29 -17.72
C PRO A 232 19.18 -20.97 -17.49
N VAL A 233 18.20 -20.67 -18.34
CA VAL A 233 17.39 -19.46 -18.28
C VAL A 233 15.94 -19.82 -18.57
N ASN A 234 14.99 -19.21 -17.86
CA ASN A 234 13.57 -19.37 -18.16
C ASN A 234 13.17 -18.48 -19.34
N GLU A 235 13.58 -18.87 -20.54
CA GLU A 235 13.42 -18.05 -21.75
C GLU A 235 11.95 -17.75 -22.04
N ARG A 236 11.06 -18.72 -21.84
CA ARG A 236 9.61 -18.54 -22.08
C ARG A 236 9.04 -17.38 -21.25
N LEU A 237 9.24 -17.41 -19.93
CA LEU A 237 8.67 -16.37 -19.06
C LEU A 237 9.40 -15.03 -19.19
N LEU A 238 10.70 -15.03 -19.49
CA LEU A 238 11.43 -13.80 -19.75
C LEU A 238 10.98 -13.14 -21.06
N ASP A 239 10.75 -13.91 -22.12
CA ASP A 239 10.20 -13.40 -23.39
C ASP A 239 8.79 -12.85 -23.18
N GLU A 240 7.91 -13.57 -22.49
CA GLU A 240 6.57 -13.08 -22.14
C GLU A 240 6.63 -11.75 -21.35
N LEU A 241 7.56 -11.63 -20.38
CA LEU A 241 7.74 -10.41 -19.60
C LEU A 241 8.33 -9.27 -20.43
N GLN A 242 9.29 -9.55 -21.30
CA GLN A 242 9.93 -8.57 -22.18
C GLN A 242 8.93 -8.04 -23.22
N ASP A 243 8.09 -8.91 -23.77
CA ASP A 243 7.00 -8.54 -24.67
C ASP A 243 5.98 -7.67 -23.94
N ALA A 244 5.58 -8.06 -22.72
CA ALA A 244 4.67 -7.24 -21.92
C ALA A 244 5.26 -5.88 -21.57
N HIS A 245 6.56 -5.81 -21.24
CA HIS A 245 7.28 -4.55 -20.99
C HIS A 245 7.27 -3.65 -22.22
N SER A 246 7.63 -4.19 -23.39
CA SER A 246 7.73 -3.43 -24.65
C SER A 246 6.38 -2.90 -25.14
N ASN A 247 5.27 -3.44 -24.64
CA ASN A 247 3.92 -3.06 -25.00
C ASN A 247 3.17 -2.31 -23.87
N ASP A 248 3.84 -1.86 -22.81
CA ASP A 248 3.24 -1.21 -21.64
C ASP A 248 2.13 -2.04 -20.96
N LYS A 249 2.35 -3.36 -20.87
CA LYS A 249 1.43 -4.35 -20.30
C LYS A 249 1.90 -4.93 -18.96
N ILE A 250 2.81 -4.26 -18.27
CA ILE A 250 3.26 -4.63 -16.92
C ILE A 250 2.45 -3.87 -15.88
N VAL A 251 1.85 -4.60 -14.95
CA VAL A 251 1.25 -4.06 -13.73
C VAL A 251 2.24 -4.19 -12.59
N LEU A 252 2.55 -3.07 -11.93
CA LEU A 252 3.36 -3.04 -10.72
C LEU A 252 2.46 -2.85 -9.50
N ARG A 253 2.62 -3.73 -8.51
CA ARG A 253 1.89 -3.64 -7.24
C ARG A 253 2.86 -3.51 -6.08
N THR A 254 2.83 -2.36 -5.42
CA THR A 254 3.75 -2.05 -4.31
C THR A 254 3.06 -2.17 -2.95
N TYR A 255 3.76 -2.74 -1.97
CA TYR A 255 3.34 -2.77 -0.57
C TYR A 255 4.51 -2.87 0.39
N LEU A 256 4.29 -2.40 1.61
CA LEU A 256 5.19 -2.53 2.74
C LEU A 256 4.91 -3.82 3.52
N THR A 257 5.97 -4.42 4.04
CA THR A 257 5.88 -5.51 5.00
C THR A 257 7.08 -5.49 5.94
N SER A 258 6.95 -6.12 7.11
CA SER A 258 8.12 -6.42 7.92
C SER A 258 8.91 -7.59 7.32
N ALA A 259 10.21 -7.70 7.63
CA ALA A 259 11.01 -8.86 7.23
C ALA A 259 10.38 -10.18 7.69
N ALA A 260 9.90 -10.26 8.93
CA ALA A 260 9.21 -11.44 9.43
C ALA A 260 7.91 -11.73 8.66
N GLY A 261 7.16 -10.70 8.28
CA GLY A 261 5.95 -10.81 7.47
C GLY A 261 6.24 -11.27 6.04
N TYR A 262 7.33 -10.78 5.44
CA TYR A 262 7.82 -11.19 4.12
C TYR A 262 8.23 -12.67 4.13
N ARG A 263 9.13 -13.05 5.05
CA ARG A 263 9.60 -14.44 5.19
C ARG A 263 8.45 -15.42 5.39
N ARG A 264 7.48 -15.07 6.26
CA ARG A 264 6.28 -15.89 6.47
C ARG A 264 5.44 -16.00 5.19
N HIS A 265 5.30 -14.91 4.43
CA HIS A 265 4.54 -14.95 3.20
C HIS A 265 5.22 -15.83 2.14
N LEU A 266 6.52 -15.65 1.94
CA LEU A 266 7.33 -16.40 0.99
C LEU A 266 7.32 -17.91 1.32
N ALA A 267 7.52 -18.27 2.60
CA ALA A 267 7.48 -19.67 3.05
C ALA A 267 6.12 -20.35 2.81
N ASN A 268 5.01 -19.61 2.93
CA ASN A 268 3.66 -20.11 2.64
C ASN A 268 3.23 -19.88 1.16
N GLY A 269 4.12 -19.31 0.36
CA GLY A 269 3.87 -18.96 -1.03
C GLY A 269 4.05 -20.14 -1.97
N THR A 270 3.79 -19.90 -3.25
CA THR A 270 3.94 -20.91 -4.31
C THR A 270 5.18 -20.69 -5.19
N ALA A 271 6.13 -19.88 -4.73
CA ALA A 271 7.44 -19.78 -5.36
C ALA A 271 8.16 -21.14 -5.31
N CYS A 272 9.06 -21.40 -6.26
CA CYS A 272 9.91 -22.58 -6.21
C CYS A 272 10.84 -22.53 -4.98
N ASP A 273 11.32 -23.69 -4.56
CA ASP A 273 12.10 -23.79 -3.33
C ASP A 273 13.48 -23.11 -3.46
N ASP A 274 14.09 -23.14 -4.65
CA ASP A 274 15.35 -22.46 -4.93
C ASP A 274 15.25 -20.93 -4.75
N LEU A 275 14.17 -20.34 -5.27
CA LEU A 275 13.87 -18.92 -5.06
C LEU A 275 13.62 -18.60 -3.58
N LYS A 276 12.89 -19.48 -2.88
CA LYS A 276 12.62 -19.28 -1.44
C LYS A 276 13.92 -19.31 -0.66
N ASP A 277 14.80 -20.26 -0.90
CA ASP A 277 16.05 -20.43 -0.19
C ASP A 277 16.96 -19.20 -0.39
N ALA A 278 17.10 -18.74 -1.63
CA ALA A 278 17.88 -17.55 -1.95
C ALA A 278 17.33 -16.28 -1.26
N LEU A 279 16.02 -16.05 -1.33
CA LEU A 279 15.38 -14.86 -0.73
C LEU A 279 15.30 -14.93 0.80
N LEU A 280 15.18 -16.13 1.39
CA LEU A 280 15.23 -16.33 2.84
C LEU A 280 16.66 -16.17 3.39
N ALA A 281 17.70 -16.32 2.57
CA ALA A 281 19.07 -16.05 2.99
C ALA A 281 19.40 -14.54 3.06
N LEU A 282 18.63 -13.69 2.38
CA LEU A 282 18.87 -12.24 2.36
C LEU A 282 18.83 -11.62 3.76
N HIS A 283 19.78 -10.72 4.03
CA HIS A 283 19.70 -9.84 5.18
C HIS A 283 18.67 -8.74 4.90
N LEU A 284 17.56 -8.77 5.63
CA LEU A 284 16.45 -7.83 5.41
C LEU A 284 16.34 -6.88 6.60
N PRO A 285 16.18 -5.57 6.34
CA PRO A 285 15.87 -4.58 7.37
C PRO A 285 14.49 -4.86 7.98
N HIS A 286 14.16 -4.18 9.07
CA HIS A 286 12.91 -4.46 9.78
C HIS A 286 11.66 -4.25 8.89
N PHE A 287 11.69 -3.28 7.98
CA PHE A 287 10.64 -3.02 7.00
C PHE A 287 11.21 -2.95 5.57
N THR A 288 10.48 -3.55 4.63
CA THR A 288 10.84 -3.55 3.20
C THR A 288 9.63 -3.22 2.35
N TRP A 289 9.83 -2.40 1.33
CA TRP A 289 8.91 -2.26 0.21
C TRP A 289 9.12 -3.43 -0.74
N VAL A 290 8.02 -4.00 -1.21
CA VAL A 290 8.00 -5.05 -2.22
C VAL A 290 7.14 -4.57 -3.37
N THR A 291 7.69 -4.59 -4.58
CA THR A 291 6.94 -4.32 -5.81
C THR A 291 6.85 -5.60 -6.63
N GLU A 292 5.66 -6.19 -6.66
CA GLU A 292 5.36 -7.36 -7.49
C GLU A 292 5.21 -6.94 -8.96
N ILE A 293 5.77 -7.77 -9.85
CA ILE A 293 5.75 -7.59 -11.30
C ILE A 293 4.78 -8.60 -11.88
N ALA A 294 3.71 -8.13 -12.51
CA ALA A 294 2.75 -8.97 -13.21
C ALA A 294 2.50 -8.41 -14.61
N THR A 295 2.01 -9.25 -15.51
CA THR A 295 1.39 -8.80 -16.76
C THR A 295 -0.07 -8.44 -16.49
N ILE A 296 -0.68 -7.63 -17.37
CA ILE A 296 -2.13 -7.35 -17.29
C ILE A 296 -2.96 -8.64 -17.24
N ASP A 297 -2.58 -9.66 -18.00
CA ASP A 297 -3.33 -10.93 -18.08
C ASP A 297 -3.19 -11.76 -16.79
N SER A 298 -1.99 -11.83 -16.22
CA SER A 298 -1.73 -12.56 -14.97
C SER A 298 -2.27 -11.83 -13.73
N TYR A 299 -2.48 -10.51 -13.80
CA TYR A 299 -3.02 -9.71 -12.71
C TYR A 299 -4.56 -9.61 -12.73
N ASN A 300 -5.19 -9.65 -13.92
CA ASN A 300 -6.62 -9.37 -14.12
C ASN A 300 -7.55 -10.54 -13.71
N HIS A 301 -7.58 -10.84 -12.41
CA HIS A 301 -8.44 -11.86 -11.82
C HIS A 301 -9.14 -11.38 -10.55
N SER A 302 -10.46 -11.57 -10.45
CA SER A 302 -11.26 -11.21 -9.26
C SER A 302 -10.81 -11.93 -7.98
N PHE A 303 -10.23 -13.12 -8.11
CA PHE A 303 -9.75 -13.91 -6.98
C PHE A 303 -8.25 -13.73 -6.79
N ALA A 304 -7.86 -13.25 -5.61
CA ALA A 304 -6.45 -13.00 -5.29
C ALA A 304 -5.55 -14.23 -5.51
N ALA A 305 -6.06 -15.44 -5.19
CA ALA A 305 -5.34 -16.71 -5.36
C ALA A 305 -5.08 -17.10 -6.83
N LYS A 306 -5.73 -16.45 -7.80
CA LYS A 306 -5.53 -16.68 -9.25
C LYS A 306 -4.55 -15.70 -9.87
N ARG A 307 -4.25 -14.59 -9.21
CA ARG A 307 -3.25 -13.62 -9.68
C ARG A 307 -1.86 -14.22 -9.60
N ARG A 308 -1.01 -13.93 -10.57
CA ARG A 308 0.36 -14.44 -10.67
C ARG A 308 1.34 -13.29 -10.90
N CYS A 309 2.54 -13.41 -10.35
CA CYS A 309 3.64 -12.50 -10.61
C CYS A 309 4.82 -13.23 -11.25
N TYR A 310 5.52 -12.52 -12.12
CA TYR A 310 6.73 -12.93 -12.82
C TYR A 310 7.98 -12.70 -11.96
N GLY A 311 7.87 -11.80 -10.98
CA GLY A 311 8.99 -11.38 -10.17
C GLY A 311 8.59 -10.35 -9.13
N HIS A 312 9.56 -9.90 -8.34
CA HIS A 312 9.39 -8.76 -7.46
C HIS A 312 10.72 -8.10 -7.12
N THR A 313 10.66 -6.82 -6.77
CA THR A 313 11.77 -6.12 -6.12
C THR A 313 11.62 -6.16 -4.61
N ILE A 314 12.74 -6.06 -3.91
CA ILE A 314 12.80 -5.80 -2.47
C ILE A 314 13.62 -4.54 -2.27
N ILE A 315 13.02 -3.56 -1.61
CA ILE A 315 13.64 -2.26 -1.32
C ILE A 315 13.60 -2.01 0.18
N ASP A 316 14.72 -1.59 0.75
CA ASP A 316 14.85 -1.16 2.14
C ASP A 316 13.93 0.04 2.42
N ALA A 317 12.98 -0.15 3.34
CA ALA A 317 12.09 0.91 3.77
C ALA A 317 12.65 1.72 4.95
N THR A 318 13.78 1.30 5.51
CA THR A 318 14.51 1.89 6.63
C THR A 318 15.75 2.67 6.19
N SER A 319 16.00 2.76 4.89
CA SER A 319 16.94 3.73 4.31
C SER A 319 16.19 4.95 3.77
N THR A 320 16.91 6.02 3.47
CA THR A 320 16.32 7.24 2.88
C THR A 320 15.77 7.00 1.47
N GLY A 321 16.07 5.85 0.84
CA GLY A 321 15.62 5.47 -0.49
C GLY A 321 16.17 6.35 -1.62
N ARG A 322 17.16 7.22 -1.35
CA ARG A 322 17.79 8.04 -2.39
C ARG A 322 18.72 7.19 -3.25
N ASP A 323 18.84 7.59 -4.52
CA ASP A 323 19.84 7.11 -5.48
C ASP A 323 19.87 5.59 -5.75
N GLY A 324 18.81 4.86 -5.41
CA GLY A 324 18.74 3.41 -5.63
C GLY A 324 19.49 2.57 -4.58
N ASP A 325 20.08 3.21 -3.56
CA ASP A 325 20.81 2.58 -2.45
C ASP A 325 19.91 1.64 -1.62
N GLY A 326 18.60 1.82 -1.69
CA GLY A 326 17.64 0.96 -1.01
C GLY A 326 17.37 -0.38 -1.71
N LEU A 327 17.80 -0.60 -2.95
CA LEU A 327 17.47 -1.85 -3.66
C LEU A 327 18.24 -3.03 -3.06
N LEU A 328 17.53 -4.01 -2.52
CA LEU A 328 18.12 -5.22 -1.95
C LEU A 328 18.11 -6.39 -2.93
N ALA A 329 17.02 -6.53 -3.69
CA ALA A 329 16.88 -7.58 -4.68
C ALA A 329 15.95 -7.20 -5.83
N LEU A 330 16.21 -7.78 -7.01
CA LEU A 330 15.27 -7.90 -8.11
C LEU A 330 15.21 -9.37 -8.53
N HIS A 331 14.03 -9.97 -8.43
CA HIS A 331 13.72 -11.26 -9.03
C HIS A 331 13.00 -11.06 -10.36
N LEU A 332 13.49 -11.73 -11.41
CA LEU A 332 12.86 -11.93 -12.71
C LEU A 332 12.84 -13.44 -13.00
N PRO A 333 12.05 -13.94 -13.97
CA PRO A 333 11.98 -15.38 -14.23
C PRO A 333 13.35 -16.01 -14.49
N GLY A 334 13.76 -16.93 -13.60
CA GLY A 334 15.04 -17.62 -13.63
C GLY A 334 16.25 -16.81 -13.16
N LEU A 335 16.09 -15.53 -12.79
CA LEU A 335 17.18 -14.60 -12.47
C LEU A 335 16.92 -13.88 -11.16
N LEU A 336 17.86 -13.93 -10.23
CA LEU A 336 17.83 -13.16 -9.01
C LEU A 336 19.06 -12.27 -8.92
N PHE A 337 18.85 -10.96 -8.91
CA PHE A 337 19.87 -9.95 -8.67
C PHE A 337 19.78 -9.52 -7.22
N THR A 338 20.88 -9.57 -6.48
CA THR A 338 20.95 -9.16 -5.06
C THR A 338 22.09 -8.20 -4.85
N LYS A 339 21.89 -7.16 -4.03
CA LYS A 339 22.97 -6.29 -3.57
C LYS A 339 23.47 -6.77 -2.21
N ASP A 340 24.79 -6.83 -2.07
CA ASP A 340 25.42 -6.97 -0.76
C ASP A 340 25.60 -5.58 -0.13
N VAL A 341 24.82 -5.29 0.91
CA VAL A 341 24.81 -3.98 1.58
C VAL A 341 25.99 -3.83 2.55
N ASP A 342 26.61 -4.96 2.96
CA ASP A 342 27.73 -4.98 3.91
C ASP A 342 29.10 -5.06 3.19
N GLY A 343 29.10 -5.19 1.86
CA GLY A 343 30.29 -5.23 1.02
C GLY A 343 31.08 -3.92 1.04
N LEU A 344 32.17 -3.88 1.81
CA LEU A 344 33.14 -2.78 1.82
C LEU A 344 33.86 -2.69 0.46
N GLY A 345 33.23 -2.06 -0.54
CA GLY A 345 33.87 -1.63 -1.78
C GLY A 345 33.34 -2.28 -3.05
N GLN A 346 32.82 -1.41 -3.93
CA GLN A 346 32.19 -1.66 -5.24
C GLN A 346 30.85 -2.39 -5.17
N GLU A 347 29.78 -1.66 -5.50
CA GLU A 347 28.46 -2.23 -5.77
C GLU A 347 28.55 -3.27 -6.91
N GLN A 348 28.77 -4.54 -6.56
CA GLN A 348 28.58 -5.64 -7.49
C GLN A 348 27.25 -6.29 -7.19
N ASP A 349 26.32 -6.17 -8.14
CA ASP A 349 25.11 -6.98 -8.14
C ASP A 349 25.52 -8.45 -8.30
N ASN A 350 25.18 -9.27 -7.29
CA ASN A 350 25.31 -10.71 -7.39
C ASN A 350 24.14 -11.25 -8.20
N LEU A 351 24.43 -12.00 -9.26
CA LEU A 351 23.44 -12.69 -10.07
C LEU A 351 23.41 -14.17 -9.69
N ALA A 352 22.26 -14.65 -9.23
CA ALA A 352 21.96 -16.05 -9.02
C ALA A 352 20.95 -16.55 -10.07
N ILE A 353 21.10 -17.82 -10.47
CA ILE A 353 20.16 -18.51 -11.34
C ILE A 353 19.17 -19.28 -10.47
N ILE A 354 17.90 -19.20 -10.83
CA ILE A 354 16.83 -19.86 -10.09
C ILE A 354 16.30 -21.03 -10.93
N GLU A 355 16.56 -22.25 -10.48
CA GLU A 355 16.12 -23.47 -11.14
C GLU A 355 14.64 -23.76 -10.85
N GLY A 356 13.92 -24.25 -11.88
CA GLY A 356 12.50 -24.58 -11.75
C GLY A 356 11.59 -23.38 -11.45
N ASP A 357 12.07 -22.17 -11.72
CA ASP A 357 11.29 -20.94 -11.50
C ASP A 357 10.05 -20.90 -12.40
N ASP A 358 8.92 -20.50 -11.85
CA ASP A 358 7.64 -20.36 -12.55
C ASP A 358 6.82 -19.26 -11.89
N LEU A 359 5.71 -18.88 -12.53
CA LEU A 359 4.80 -17.89 -12.00
C LEU A 359 4.23 -18.31 -10.64
N TYR A 360 4.42 -17.47 -9.62
CA TYR A 360 3.87 -17.69 -8.28
C TYR A 360 2.75 -16.72 -7.93
N LYS A 361 1.97 -17.08 -6.92
CA LYS A 361 0.82 -16.28 -6.48
C LYS A 361 1.28 -14.93 -5.94
N CYS A 362 0.66 -13.86 -6.44
CA CYS A 362 0.77 -12.54 -5.83
C CYS A 362 0.34 -12.60 -4.36
N ARG A 363 0.90 -11.74 -3.51
CA ARG A 363 0.54 -11.69 -2.09
C ARG A 363 -0.93 -11.35 -1.92
N SER A 364 -1.68 -12.25 -1.28
CA SER A 364 -2.98 -11.93 -0.71
C SER A 364 -2.87 -11.73 0.79
N LYS A 365 -3.21 -10.55 1.30
CA LYS A 365 -3.55 -10.41 2.72
C LYS A 365 -4.96 -10.96 2.89
N ASN A 366 -5.11 -12.03 3.67
CA ASN A 366 -6.43 -12.38 4.19
C ASN A 366 -6.89 -11.19 5.03
N GLY A 367 -8.07 -10.66 4.70
CA GLY A 367 -8.71 -9.57 5.42
C GLY A 367 -9.01 -9.94 6.86
#